data_AF-A0A377B8A0-F1
#
_entry.id   AF-A0A377B8A0-F1
#
_cell.length_a   1.000
_cell.length_b   1.000
_cell.length_c   1.000
_cell.angle_alpha   90.00
_cell.angle_beta   90.00
_cell.angle_gamma   90.00
#
_symmetry.space_group_name_H-M   'P 1'
#
loop_
_entity.id
_entity.type
_entity.pdbx_description
1 polymer ?
#
loop_
_entity_poly.entity_id
_entity_poly.type
_entity_poly.pdbx_seq_one_letter_code
_entity_poly.pdbx_strand_id
1 'polypeptide(L)'
;MVASCVATVTYIYSTLNRYDPTSFADSQAIIEFRQKLASEINKLQHAVAEGQCWQSDWRISESEAMAARECNLENICQTLLQLGQMDPNTPPTPAAKPPSMAADAFTNPDYMRYAVKTLLACLICYTFYSGVDWEGIHTCMLTCVIVANPNVGSSYQKMVLRFGGAFCGAILALLFTLLVMPWLDNIVELLFVLAPIFLLGAWIATSSERSSYIGTQMVVTFALATLENVFGPVYDLVEIRDRALGIIIGTVVSAVIYTFVWPESEARTLPQKLAGTLGMLSKVMRIPRQQEVTALRTYLQIRIGLHAAFNACEEMCQRVALERQLDSEERALLIERSQTVIRQGRDLLHAWDATWTSAQALDNALPAGQSRSVCRRPGEIRCRSGNRTQPFSSNNA
;
A
#
# COMPACT_ATOMS: atom_id res chain seq x y z
N MET A 1 7.71 5.33 4.28
CA MET A 1 7.28 5.98 5.53
C MET A 1 5.79 6.32 5.50
N VAL A 2 5.30 7.08 4.51
CA VAL A 2 3.87 7.44 4.36
C VAL A 2 2.91 6.24 4.43
N ALA A 3 3.20 5.16 3.70
CA ALA A 3 2.37 3.94 3.76
C ALA A 3 2.34 3.27 5.15
N SER A 4 3.42 3.38 5.93
CA SER A 4 3.46 2.87 7.31
C SER A 4 2.64 3.76 8.24
N CYS A 5 2.69 5.09 8.09
CA CYS A 5 1.88 6.01 8.89
C CYS A 5 0.39 5.82 8.60
N VAL A 6 -0.01 5.73 7.33
CA VAL A 6 -1.41 5.48 6.94
C VAL A 6 -1.90 4.15 7.54
N ALA A 7 -1.14 3.07 7.38
CA ALA A 7 -1.50 1.77 7.94
C ALA A 7 -1.58 1.79 9.49
N THR A 8 -0.68 2.53 10.16
CA THR A 8 -0.72 2.74 11.61
C THR A 8 -1.98 3.50 12.05
N VAL A 9 -2.33 4.60 11.36
CA VAL A 9 -3.53 5.38 11.66
C VAL A 9 -4.79 4.54 11.42
N THR A 10 -4.87 3.84 10.28
CA THR A 10 -5.99 2.92 10.00
C THR A 10 -6.12 1.84 11.06
N TYR A 11 -5.01 1.29 11.54
CA TYR A 11 -4.99 0.33 12.64
C TYR A 11 -5.57 0.92 13.93
N ILE A 12 -5.12 2.11 14.34
CA ILE A 12 -5.61 2.80 15.55
C ILE A 12 -7.11 3.01 15.46
N TYR A 13 -7.61 3.56 14.36
CA TYR A 13 -9.05 3.75 14.13
C TYR A 13 -9.83 2.44 14.18
N SER A 14 -9.37 1.41 13.45
CA SER A 14 -10.09 0.12 13.39
C SER A 14 -10.21 -0.56 14.75
N THR A 15 -9.21 -0.39 15.61
CA THR A 15 -9.18 -0.99 16.95
C THR A 15 -10.07 -0.21 17.91
N LEU A 16 -10.00 1.13 17.88
CA LEU A 16 -10.84 2.00 18.71
C LEU A 16 -12.32 1.92 18.35
N ASN A 17 -12.66 1.74 17.07
CA ASN A 17 -14.05 1.66 16.63
C ASN A 17 -14.75 0.38 17.11
N ARG A 18 -13.98 -0.62 17.58
CA ARG A 18 -14.48 -1.87 18.18
C ARG A 18 -14.40 -1.87 19.70
N TYR A 19 -13.79 -0.84 20.29
CA TYR A 19 -13.64 -0.72 21.72
C TYR A 19 -14.98 -0.27 22.32
N ASP A 20 -15.57 -1.12 23.16
CA ASP A 20 -16.76 -0.77 23.92
C ASP A 20 -16.34 -0.19 25.28
N PRO A 21 -16.57 1.11 25.54
CA PRO A 21 -16.21 1.72 26.81
C PRO A 21 -16.99 1.12 27.99
N THR A 22 -18.15 0.49 27.75
CA THR A 22 -19.02 -0.07 28.79
C THR A 22 -18.59 -1.45 29.29
N SER A 23 -17.65 -2.12 28.60
CA SER A 23 -17.23 -3.49 28.95
C SER A 23 -16.17 -3.55 30.07
N PHE A 24 -15.72 -2.41 30.59
CA PHE A 24 -14.68 -2.33 31.62
C PHE A 24 -15.14 -1.52 32.82
N ALA A 25 -14.62 -1.84 34.01
CA ALA A 25 -15.00 -1.17 35.24
C ALA A 25 -14.63 0.33 35.21
N ASP A 26 -15.54 1.20 35.66
CA ASP A 26 -15.32 2.65 35.76
C ASP A 26 -14.45 3.00 36.97
N SER A 27 -13.17 2.68 36.88
CA SER A 27 -12.16 3.20 37.80
C SER A 27 -11.79 4.62 37.40
N GLN A 28 -11.61 5.51 38.38
CA GLN A 28 -11.19 6.90 38.14
C GLN A 28 -9.91 6.98 37.28
N ALA A 29 -8.97 6.06 37.48
CA ALA A 29 -7.74 5.98 36.69
C ALA A 29 -8.00 5.62 35.21
N ILE A 30 -9.02 4.80 34.92
CA ILE A 30 -9.41 4.41 33.56
C ILE A 30 -10.09 5.58 32.85
N ILE A 31 -10.93 6.34 33.56
CA ILE A 31 -11.61 7.52 33.01
C ILE A 31 -10.57 8.59 32.64
N GLU A 32 -9.64 8.90 33.53
CA GLU A 32 -8.57 9.88 33.28
C GLU A 32 -7.65 9.44 32.12
N PHE A 33 -7.31 8.15 32.07
CA PHE A 33 -6.55 7.57 30.96
C PHE A 33 -7.29 7.70 29.62
N ARG A 34 -8.58 7.34 29.57
CA ARG A 34 -9.40 7.45 28.35
C ARG A 34 -9.49 8.88 27.85
N GLN A 35 -9.62 9.85 28.74
CA GLN A 35 -9.62 11.28 28.39
C GLN A 35 -8.30 11.72 27.78
N LYS A 36 -7.17 11.32 28.38
CA LYS A 36 -5.83 11.62 27.83
C LYS A 36 -5.62 10.98 26.47
N LEU A 37 -5.99 9.70 26.31
CA LEU A 37 -5.89 8.99 25.04
C LEU A 37 -6.73 9.68 23.95
N ALA A 38 -7.97 10.06 24.26
CA ALA A 38 -8.84 10.80 23.34
C ALA A 38 -8.23 12.16 22.94
N SER A 39 -7.60 12.86 23.89
CA SER A 39 -6.95 14.14 23.61
C SER A 39 -5.77 13.98 22.64
N GLU A 40 -4.94 12.95 22.80
CA GLU A 40 -3.81 12.67 21.91
C GLU A 40 -4.26 12.24 20.51
N ILE A 41 -5.32 11.44 20.42
CA ILE A 41 -5.91 11.06 19.13
C ILE A 41 -6.46 12.29 18.39
N ASN A 42 -7.14 13.21 19.09
CA ASN A 42 -7.64 14.44 18.49
C ASN A 42 -6.49 15.34 17.99
N LYS A 43 -5.38 15.43 18.73
CA LYS A 43 -4.18 16.15 18.26
C LYS A 43 -3.59 15.52 16.99
N LEU A 44 -3.51 14.19 16.94
CA LEU A 44 -3.06 13.46 15.77
C LEU A 44 -3.98 13.74 14.57
N GLN A 45 -5.31 13.69 14.76
CA GLN A 45 -6.28 14.00 13.71
C GLN A 45 -6.13 15.42 13.17
N HIS A 46 -5.94 16.40 14.07
CA HIS A 46 -5.75 17.80 13.69
C HIS A 46 -4.46 17.98 12.87
N ALA A 47 -3.35 17.41 13.32
CA ALA A 47 -2.08 17.46 12.60
C ALA A 47 -2.17 16.82 11.21
N VAL A 48 -2.89 15.70 11.08
CA VAL A 48 -3.15 15.05 9.78
C VAL A 48 -4.00 15.94 8.88
N ALA A 49 -5.04 16.58 9.40
CA ALA A 49 -5.90 17.47 8.63
C ALA A 49 -5.15 18.72 8.12
N GLU A 50 -4.19 19.22 8.89
CA GLU A 50 -3.36 20.37 8.53
C GLU A 50 -2.08 20.00 7.76
N GLY A 51 -1.82 18.70 7.57
CA GLY A 51 -0.61 18.21 6.90
C GLY A 51 0.68 18.47 7.69
N GLN A 52 0.60 18.64 9.00
CA GLN A 52 1.74 18.91 9.88
C GLN A 52 2.32 17.63 10.48
N CYS A 53 3.60 17.67 10.86
CA CYS A 53 4.22 16.58 11.60
C CYS A 53 3.68 16.54 13.04
N TRP A 54 3.10 15.42 13.43
CA TRP A 54 2.62 15.20 14.79
C TRP A 54 3.74 14.65 15.67
N GLN A 55 3.94 15.25 16.84
CA GLN A 55 4.80 14.74 17.91
C GLN A 55 4.00 14.67 19.21
N SER A 56 4.31 13.68 20.05
CA SER A 56 3.67 13.51 21.34
C SER A 56 4.70 13.53 22.45
N ASP A 57 4.53 14.47 23.38
CA ASP A 57 5.24 14.50 24.66
C ASP A 57 4.60 13.58 25.71
N TRP A 58 3.53 12.87 25.35
CA TRP A 58 2.84 11.99 26.28
C TRP A 58 3.78 10.87 26.73
N ARG A 59 3.87 10.69 28.04
CA ARG A 59 4.54 9.54 28.67
C ARG A 59 3.52 8.84 29.54
N ILE A 60 3.32 7.55 29.27
CA ILE A 60 2.41 6.71 30.04
C ILE A 60 3.00 6.52 31.45
N SER A 61 2.26 6.93 32.48
CA SER A 61 2.62 6.64 33.88
C SER A 61 2.35 5.16 34.22
N GLU A 62 2.92 4.63 35.31
CA GLU A 62 2.66 3.23 35.73
C GLU A 62 1.17 2.95 35.98
N SER A 63 0.44 3.91 36.54
CA SER A 63 -1.01 3.79 36.75
C SER A 63 -1.80 3.80 35.43
N GLU A 64 -1.37 4.60 34.45
CA GLU A 64 -1.95 4.62 33.10
C GLU A 64 -1.61 3.35 32.32
N ALA A 65 -0.42 2.79 32.49
CA ALA A 65 -0.03 1.53 31.88
C ALA A 65 -0.89 0.36 32.39
N MET A 66 -1.20 0.35 33.70
CA MET A 66 -2.12 -0.63 34.27
C MET A 66 -3.55 -0.44 33.77
N ALA A 67 -4.06 0.80 33.73
CA ALA A 67 -5.38 1.09 33.16
C ALA A 67 -5.48 0.71 31.67
N ALA A 68 -4.43 0.98 30.89
CA ALA A 68 -4.34 0.61 29.48
C ALA A 68 -4.32 -0.92 29.29
N ARG A 69 -3.68 -1.67 30.20
CA ARG A 69 -3.69 -3.14 30.21
C ARG A 69 -5.06 -3.70 30.52
N GLU A 70 -5.72 -3.18 31.55
CA GLU A 70 -7.08 -3.60 31.93
C GLU A 70 -8.07 -3.38 30.78
N CYS A 71 -7.88 -2.32 30.00
CA CYS A 71 -8.70 -2.02 28.83
C CYS A 71 -8.22 -2.68 27.52
N ASN A 72 -7.15 -3.49 27.52
CA ASN A 72 -6.50 -4.04 26.31
C ASN A 72 -6.05 -2.96 25.28
N LEU A 73 -5.79 -1.74 25.73
CA LEU A 73 -5.37 -0.60 24.91
C LEU A 73 -3.85 -0.37 24.90
N GLU A 74 -3.06 -1.17 25.63
CA GLU A 74 -1.60 -1.02 25.73
C GLU A 74 -0.90 -0.97 24.37
N ASN A 75 -1.29 -1.85 23.44
CA ASN A 75 -0.73 -1.89 22.08
C ASN A 75 -1.01 -0.61 21.30
N ILE A 76 -2.20 -0.01 21.47
CA ILE A 76 -2.56 1.25 20.80
C ILE A 76 -1.69 2.37 21.37
N CYS A 77 -1.57 2.46 22.69
CA CYS A 77 -0.78 3.50 23.33
C CYS A 77 0.70 3.40 22.95
N GLN A 78 1.27 2.19 22.92
CA GLN A 78 2.65 1.98 22.47
C GLN A 78 2.84 2.36 20.99
N THR A 79 1.87 2.04 20.14
CA THR A 79 1.91 2.40 18.71
C THR A 79 1.81 3.91 18.51
N LEU A 80 0.91 4.56 19.26
CA LEU A 80 0.70 6.01 19.24
C LEU A 80 1.92 6.76 19.77
N LEU A 81 2.55 6.26 20.84
CA LEU A 81 3.83 6.78 21.35
C LEU A 81 4.98 6.59 20.36
N GLN A 82 5.09 5.42 19.72
CA GLN A 82 6.11 5.19 18.69
C GLN A 82 5.94 6.15 17.51
N LEU A 83 4.70 6.42 17.12
CA LEU A 83 4.38 7.39 16.07
C LEU A 83 4.74 8.82 16.51
N GLY A 84 4.43 9.20 17.75
CA GLY A 84 4.67 10.54 18.29
C GLY A 84 6.13 10.83 18.64
N GLN A 85 6.92 9.78 18.89
CA GLN A 85 8.37 9.87 19.13
C GLN A 85 9.20 9.70 17.84
N MET A 86 8.53 9.51 16.70
CA MET A 86 9.23 9.37 15.42
C MET A 86 9.81 10.73 15.03
N ASP A 87 11.13 10.82 14.93
CA ASP A 87 11.80 12.06 14.52
C ASP A 87 11.39 12.42 13.09
N PRO A 88 10.83 13.61 12.82
CA PRO A 88 10.48 14.05 11.46
C PRO A 88 11.69 14.08 10.52
N ASN A 89 12.91 14.10 11.05
CA ASN A 89 14.16 14.04 10.29
C ASN A 89 14.76 12.63 10.20
N THR A 90 14.09 11.58 10.71
CA THR A 90 14.57 10.22 10.46
C THR A 90 14.55 9.98 8.95
N PRO A 91 15.71 9.64 8.34
CA PRO A 91 15.74 9.38 6.91
C PRO A 91 14.75 8.25 6.64
N PRO A 92 13.91 8.38 5.59
CA PRO A 92 12.97 7.34 5.24
C PRO A 92 13.77 6.04 5.13
N THR A 93 13.31 4.98 5.82
CA THR A 93 13.86 3.64 5.66
C THR A 93 14.04 3.43 4.17
N PRO A 94 15.27 3.13 3.68
CA PRO A 94 15.52 3.03 2.25
C PRO A 94 14.42 2.16 1.69
N ALA A 95 13.56 2.74 0.84
CA ALA A 95 12.53 1.97 0.16
C ALA A 95 13.32 0.86 -0.50
N ALA A 96 13.18 -0.37 0.01
CA ALA A 96 13.93 -1.50 -0.50
C ALA A 96 13.64 -1.50 -1.99
N LYS A 97 14.64 -1.11 -2.79
CA LYS A 97 14.44 -0.91 -4.22
C LYS A 97 13.86 -2.24 -4.68
N PRO A 98 12.60 -2.26 -5.18
CA PRO A 98 12.09 -3.48 -5.75
C PRO A 98 13.15 -3.92 -6.76
N PRO A 99 13.57 -5.19 -6.73
CA PRO A 99 14.63 -5.64 -7.61
C PRO A 99 14.25 -5.24 -9.04
N SER A 100 15.20 -4.66 -9.78
CA SER A 100 14.95 -4.12 -11.13
C SER A 100 14.36 -5.17 -12.08
N MET A 101 14.60 -6.44 -11.76
CA MET A 101 14.02 -7.59 -12.42
C MET A 101 13.34 -8.46 -11.36
N ALA A 102 12.09 -8.82 -11.60
CA ALA A 102 11.40 -9.79 -10.76
C ALA A 102 12.13 -11.14 -10.82
N ALA A 103 12.16 -11.88 -9.71
CA ALA A 103 12.85 -13.17 -9.64
C ALA A 103 12.25 -14.22 -10.60
N ASP A 104 11.00 -14.00 -11.03
CA ASP A 104 10.22 -14.83 -11.93
C ASP A 104 10.10 -14.25 -13.36
N ALA A 105 10.89 -13.23 -13.71
CA ALA A 105 10.78 -12.50 -14.99
C ALA A 105 10.76 -13.39 -16.24
N PHE A 106 11.49 -14.51 -16.23
CA PHE A 106 11.56 -15.46 -17.36
C PHE A 106 10.73 -16.74 -17.17
N THR A 107 10.18 -16.96 -15.98
CA THR A 107 9.45 -18.19 -15.64
C THR A 107 7.94 -17.97 -15.69
N ASN A 108 7.49 -16.74 -15.44
CA ASN A 108 6.08 -16.43 -15.34
C ASN A 108 5.46 -16.18 -16.74
N PRO A 109 4.50 -17.02 -17.18
CA PRO A 109 3.87 -16.87 -18.50
C PRO A 109 2.98 -15.62 -18.61
N ASP A 110 2.59 -15.01 -17.49
CA ASP A 110 1.70 -13.84 -17.50
C ASP A 110 2.40 -12.60 -18.05
N TYR A 111 3.71 -12.43 -17.83
CA TYR A 111 4.49 -11.35 -18.44
C TYR A 111 4.52 -11.47 -19.98
N MET A 112 4.66 -12.69 -20.49
CA MET A 112 4.68 -12.93 -21.93
C MET A 112 3.29 -12.73 -22.55
N ARG A 113 2.23 -13.22 -21.89
CA ARG A 113 0.83 -12.95 -22.30
C ARG A 113 0.55 -11.45 -22.38
N TYR A 114 1.00 -10.71 -21.37
CA TYR A 114 0.85 -9.25 -21.31
C TYR A 114 1.59 -8.54 -22.45
N ALA A 115 2.84 -8.91 -22.72
CA ALA A 115 3.64 -8.35 -23.81
C ALA A 115 3.01 -8.63 -25.18
N VAL A 116 2.58 -9.88 -25.43
CA VAL A 116 1.94 -10.29 -26.70
C VAL A 116 0.63 -9.53 -26.91
N LYS A 117 -0.15 -9.34 -25.85
CA LYS A 117 -1.41 -8.61 -25.89
C LYS A 117 -1.23 -7.12 -26.20
N THR A 118 -0.21 -6.51 -25.60
CA THR A 118 0.18 -5.11 -25.93
C THR A 118 0.65 -5.00 -27.38
N LEU A 119 1.48 -5.94 -27.82
CA LEU A 119 1.96 -6.00 -29.21
C LEU A 119 0.79 -6.15 -30.19
N LEU A 120 -0.18 -7.01 -29.88
CA LEU A 120 -1.38 -7.21 -30.68
C LEU A 120 -2.19 -5.92 -30.81
N ALA A 121 -2.40 -5.18 -29.72
CA ALA A 121 -3.08 -3.88 -29.77
C ALA A 121 -2.32 -2.88 -30.65
N CYS A 122 -0.99 -2.82 -30.53
CA CYS A 122 -0.16 -1.96 -31.37
C CYS A 122 -0.22 -2.34 -32.85
N LEU A 123 -0.18 -3.64 -33.18
CA LEU A 123 -0.27 -4.14 -34.56
C LEU A 123 -1.64 -3.85 -35.17
N ILE A 124 -2.73 -3.98 -34.39
CA ILE A 124 -4.07 -3.62 -34.85
C ILE A 124 -4.14 -2.12 -35.15
N CYS A 125 -3.64 -1.27 -34.25
CA CYS A 125 -3.56 0.17 -34.50
C CYS A 125 -2.70 0.50 -35.73
N TYR A 126 -1.54 -0.15 -35.87
CA TYR A 126 -0.64 0.02 -37.01
C TYR A 126 -1.29 -0.33 -38.34
N THR A 127 -1.86 -1.53 -38.43
CA THR A 127 -2.57 -1.98 -39.64
C THR A 127 -3.79 -1.12 -39.95
N PHE A 128 -4.49 -0.62 -38.92
CA PHE A 128 -5.64 0.27 -39.11
C PHE A 128 -5.21 1.61 -39.72
N TYR A 129 -4.24 2.32 -39.14
CA TYR A 129 -3.88 3.63 -39.69
C TYR A 129 -3.17 3.54 -41.03
N SER A 130 -2.33 2.52 -41.22
CA SER A 130 -1.64 2.28 -42.49
C SER A 130 -2.61 1.82 -43.58
N GLY A 131 -3.63 1.03 -43.24
CA GLY A 131 -4.62 0.56 -44.22
C GLY A 131 -5.63 1.63 -44.67
N VAL A 132 -5.84 2.67 -43.85
CA VAL A 132 -6.71 3.82 -44.18
C VAL A 132 -5.89 4.98 -44.80
N ASP A 133 -4.58 4.79 -45.01
CA ASP A 133 -3.63 5.83 -45.43
C ASP A 133 -3.71 7.11 -44.56
N TRP A 134 -3.99 6.92 -43.26
CA TRP A 134 -4.20 8.01 -42.31
C TRP A 134 -2.97 8.19 -41.40
N GLU A 135 -1.86 8.61 -41.99
CA GLU A 135 -0.57 8.78 -41.27
C GLU A 135 -0.65 9.76 -40.08
N GLY A 136 -1.60 10.69 -40.10
CA GLY A 136 -1.85 11.64 -39.00
C GLY A 136 -2.26 10.99 -37.68
N ILE A 137 -2.84 9.78 -37.69
CA ILE A 137 -3.34 9.11 -36.48
C ILE A 137 -2.33 8.10 -35.89
N HIS A 138 -1.05 8.11 -36.30
CA HIS A 138 0.00 7.20 -35.78
C HIS A 138 0.13 7.21 -34.24
N THR A 139 -0.30 8.29 -33.59
CA THR A 139 -0.39 8.42 -32.13
C THR A 139 -1.26 7.35 -31.46
N CYS A 140 -2.14 6.66 -32.21
CA CYS A 140 -2.90 5.52 -31.71
C CYS A 140 -2.00 4.36 -31.25
N MET A 141 -0.89 4.11 -31.96
CA MET A 141 0.08 3.09 -31.57
C MET A 141 0.81 3.48 -30.27
N LEU A 142 1.28 4.72 -30.19
CA LEU A 142 1.95 5.25 -29.00
C LEU A 142 1.02 5.18 -27.77
N THR A 143 -0.25 5.51 -27.96
CA THR A 143 -1.27 5.41 -26.91
C THR A 143 -1.41 3.98 -26.38
N CYS A 144 -1.37 2.96 -27.24
CA CYS A 144 -1.41 1.57 -26.79
C CYS A 144 -0.24 1.20 -25.88
N VAL A 145 0.96 1.70 -26.19
CA VAL A 145 2.16 1.48 -25.37
C VAL A 145 2.08 2.23 -24.04
N ILE A 146 1.64 3.49 -24.05
CA ILE A 146 1.53 4.29 -22.83
C ILE A 146 0.47 3.70 -21.88
N VAL A 147 -0.66 3.22 -22.43
CA VAL A 147 -1.72 2.57 -21.64
C VAL A 147 -1.26 1.23 -21.07
N ALA A 148 -0.33 0.55 -21.76
CA ALA A 148 0.23 -0.72 -21.33
C ALA A 148 1.21 -0.55 -20.15
N ASN A 149 0.69 -0.57 -18.92
CA ASN A 149 1.49 -0.68 -17.70
C ASN A 149 1.27 -2.04 -16.96
N PRO A 150 2.35 -2.84 -16.75
CA PRO A 150 2.31 -4.23 -16.25
C PRO A 150 1.99 -4.38 -14.75
N ASN A 151 1.80 -3.29 -14.00
CA ASN A 151 1.32 -3.37 -12.61
C ASN A 151 -0.18 -3.74 -12.54
N VAL A 152 -0.43 -5.01 -12.87
CA VAL A 152 -1.72 -5.69 -13.07
C VAL A 152 -2.43 -6.07 -11.76
N GLY A 153 -1.77 -5.94 -10.61
CA GLY A 153 -2.29 -6.41 -9.32
C GLY A 153 -3.49 -5.64 -8.71
N SER A 154 -4.19 -4.78 -9.47
CA SER A 154 -5.36 -3.98 -9.05
C SER A 154 -6.21 -3.49 -10.24
N SER A 155 -6.23 -4.29 -11.32
CA SER A 155 -6.22 -3.84 -12.72
C SER A 155 -7.48 -3.12 -13.20
N TYR A 156 -8.72 -3.53 -12.88
CA TYR A 156 -9.88 -2.97 -13.59
C TYR A 156 -10.20 -1.50 -13.23
N GLN A 157 -10.18 -1.16 -11.94
CA GLN A 157 -10.50 0.20 -11.49
C GLN A 157 -9.38 1.18 -11.86
N LYS A 158 -8.11 0.75 -11.78
CA LYS A 158 -6.97 1.57 -12.21
C LYS A 158 -6.90 1.70 -13.73
N MET A 159 -7.31 0.69 -14.50
CA MET A 159 -7.37 0.76 -15.95
C MET A 159 -8.46 1.74 -16.41
N VAL A 160 -9.63 1.77 -15.77
CA VAL A 160 -10.65 2.82 -16.01
C VAL A 160 -10.13 4.21 -15.64
N LEU A 161 -9.39 4.34 -14.54
CA LEU A 161 -8.77 5.62 -14.17
C LEU A 161 -7.70 6.07 -15.17
N ARG A 162 -6.93 5.12 -15.74
CA ARG A 162 -5.95 5.38 -16.81
C ARG A 162 -6.63 5.84 -18.09
N PHE A 163 -7.73 5.17 -18.48
CA PHE A 163 -8.55 5.59 -19.61
C PHE A 163 -9.17 6.97 -19.37
N GLY A 164 -9.70 7.22 -18.17
CA GLY A 164 -10.26 8.52 -17.78
C GLY A 164 -9.22 9.65 -17.85
N GLY A 165 -8.00 9.42 -17.37
CA GLY A 165 -6.91 10.39 -17.43
C GLY A 165 -6.45 10.70 -18.85
N ALA A 166 -6.25 9.67 -19.68
CA ALA A 166 -5.86 9.85 -21.08
C ALA A 166 -6.97 10.54 -21.89
N PHE A 167 -8.23 10.14 -21.69
CA PHE A 167 -9.37 10.74 -22.36
C PHE A 167 -9.58 12.20 -21.94
N CYS A 168 -9.51 12.50 -20.64
CA CYS A 168 -9.60 13.87 -20.12
C CYS A 168 -8.44 14.73 -20.64
N GLY A 169 -7.22 14.20 -20.65
CA GLY A 169 -6.04 14.87 -21.20
C GLY A 169 -6.18 15.18 -22.69
N ALA A 170 -6.75 14.24 -23.48
CA ALA A 170 -7.01 14.44 -24.90
C ALA A 170 -8.08 15.51 -25.16
N ILE A 171 -9.19 15.51 -24.40
CA ILE A 171 -10.22 16.54 -24.49
C ILE A 171 -9.65 17.91 -24.09
N LEU A 172 -8.88 17.95 -23.00
CA LEU A 172 -8.26 19.18 -22.53
C LEU A 172 -7.28 19.74 -23.56
N ALA A 173 -6.47 18.89 -24.18
CA ALA A 173 -5.58 19.28 -25.27
C ALA A 173 -6.35 19.81 -26.48
N LEU A 174 -7.44 19.14 -26.89
CA LEU A 174 -8.30 19.59 -27.98
C LEU A 174 -8.89 20.98 -27.70
N LEU A 175 -9.47 21.19 -26.51
CA LEU A 175 -10.04 22.47 -26.11
C LEU A 175 -8.98 23.57 -26.03
N PHE A 176 -7.81 23.27 -25.47
CA PHE A 176 -6.69 24.19 -25.40
C PHE A 176 -6.25 24.63 -26.80
N THR A 177 -6.09 23.68 -27.73
CA THR A 177 -5.64 24.03 -29.08
C THR A 177 -6.70 24.75 -29.91
N LEU A 178 -7.99 24.48 -29.70
CA LEU A 178 -9.06 25.19 -30.42
C LEU A 178 -9.36 26.59 -29.85
N LEU A 179 -9.30 26.75 -28.53
CA LEU A 179 -9.77 27.98 -27.87
C LEU A 179 -8.63 28.91 -27.47
N VAL A 180 -7.43 28.39 -27.21
CA VAL A 180 -6.32 29.16 -26.62
C VAL A 180 -5.21 29.38 -27.64
N MET A 181 -4.72 28.33 -28.29
CA MET A 181 -3.61 28.44 -29.28
C MET A 181 -3.81 29.50 -30.39
N PRO A 182 -5.04 29.79 -30.90
CA PRO A 182 -5.23 30.84 -31.90
C PRO A 182 -4.93 32.26 -31.41
N TRP A 183 -4.86 32.46 -30.09
CA TRP A 183 -4.63 33.76 -29.43
C TRP A 183 -3.22 33.89 -28.85
N LEU A 184 -2.39 32.86 -28.96
CA LEU A 184 -1.06 32.83 -28.39
C LEU A 184 -0.03 33.09 -29.50
N ASP A 185 0.58 34.27 -29.47
CA ASP A 185 1.58 34.67 -30.46
C ASP A 185 3.03 34.49 -29.94
N ASN A 186 3.20 34.34 -28.61
CA ASN A 186 4.52 34.27 -27.96
C ASN A 186 4.71 33.03 -27.09
N ILE A 187 5.96 32.55 -27.01
CA ILE A 187 6.34 31.43 -26.14
C ILE A 187 6.13 31.73 -24.64
N VAL A 188 6.24 33.01 -24.26
CA VAL A 188 6.02 33.48 -22.88
C VAL A 188 4.54 33.35 -22.50
N GLU A 189 3.64 33.73 -23.42
CA GLU A 189 2.19 33.59 -23.24
C GLU A 189 1.80 32.10 -23.17
N LEU A 190 2.36 31.27 -24.06
CA LEU A 190 2.18 29.83 -24.02
C LEU A 190 2.59 29.24 -22.66
N LEU A 191 3.76 29.62 -22.14
CA LEU A 191 4.25 29.15 -20.84
C LEU A 191 3.34 29.59 -19.68
N PHE A 192 2.85 30.83 -19.70
CA PHE A 192 1.93 31.35 -18.69
C PHE A 192 0.58 30.61 -18.67
N VAL A 193 0.09 30.13 -19.82
CA VAL A 193 -1.14 29.34 -19.86
C VAL A 193 -0.90 27.85 -19.57
N LEU A 194 0.25 27.29 -19.96
CA LEU A 194 0.61 25.91 -19.65
C LEU A 194 0.86 25.70 -18.15
N ALA A 195 1.48 26.69 -17.48
CA ALA A 195 1.83 26.63 -16.06
C ALA A 195 0.65 26.27 -15.14
N PRO A 196 -0.52 26.95 -15.18
CA PRO A 196 -1.66 26.57 -14.35
C PRO A 196 -2.23 25.20 -14.72
N ILE A 197 -2.20 24.79 -16.00
CA ILE A 197 -2.68 23.47 -16.45
C ILE A 197 -1.81 22.36 -15.86
N PHE A 198 -0.48 22.50 -15.96
CA PHE A 198 0.46 21.56 -15.37
C PHE A 198 0.43 21.59 -13.85
N LEU A 199 0.22 22.76 -13.23
CA LEU A 199 0.07 22.86 -11.78
C LEU A 199 -1.17 22.12 -11.30
N LEU A 200 -2.32 22.30 -11.97
CA LEU A 200 -3.54 21.54 -11.67
C LEU A 200 -3.35 20.04 -11.91
N GLY A 201 -2.70 19.66 -13.01
CA GLY A 201 -2.40 18.27 -13.29
C GLY A 201 -1.45 17.64 -12.27
N ALA A 202 -0.43 18.38 -11.83
CA ALA A 202 0.48 17.97 -10.77
C ALA A 202 -0.21 17.90 -9.40
N TRP A 203 -1.11 18.83 -9.09
CA TRP A 203 -1.93 18.81 -7.89
C TRP A 203 -2.82 17.57 -7.83
N ILE A 204 -3.48 17.22 -8.95
CA ILE A 204 -4.25 15.99 -9.08
C ILE A 204 -3.32 14.77 -8.96
N ALA A 205 -2.10 14.87 -9.51
CA ALA A 205 -1.09 13.83 -9.40
C ALA A 205 -0.57 13.63 -7.95
N THR A 206 -0.64 14.64 -7.08
CA THR A 206 -0.14 14.57 -5.69
C THR A 206 -1.22 14.36 -4.63
N SER A 207 -2.51 14.53 -4.97
CA SER A 207 -3.60 14.55 -3.98
C SER A 207 -3.92 13.18 -3.32
N SER A 208 -3.73 12.04 -4.00
CA SER A 208 -4.01 10.70 -3.43
C SER A 208 -3.37 9.59 -4.28
N GLU A 209 -2.90 8.47 -3.69
CA GLU A 209 -2.36 7.31 -4.44
C GLU A 209 -3.31 6.79 -5.54
N ARG A 210 -4.63 6.96 -5.33
CA ARG A 210 -5.65 6.54 -6.29
C ARG A 210 -5.86 7.55 -7.42
N SER A 211 -5.84 8.86 -7.12
CA SER A 211 -6.02 9.94 -8.10
C SER A 211 -4.72 10.33 -8.82
N SER A 212 -3.57 9.99 -8.24
CA SER A 212 -2.24 10.36 -8.71
C SER A 212 -2.02 9.97 -10.16
N TYR A 213 -2.42 8.74 -10.49
CA TYR A 213 -2.30 8.19 -11.84
C TYR A 213 -3.14 8.92 -12.88
N ILE A 214 -4.32 9.44 -12.51
CA ILE A 214 -5.17 10.21 -13.43
C ILE A 214 -4.44 11.50 -13.81
N GLY A 215 -3.90 12.20 -12.81
CA GLY A 215 -3.17 13.46 -13.01
C GLY A 215 -1.94 13.29 -13.88
N THR A 216 -1.10 12.28 -13.61
CA THR A 216 0.08 12.00 -14.42
C THR A 216 -0.28 11.65 -15.86
N GLN A 217 -1.28 10.79 -16.06
CA GLN A 217 -1.69 10.38 -17.41
C GLN A 217 -2.29 11.56 -18.19
N MET A 218 -3.10 12.40 -17.54
CA MET A 218 -3.68 13.60 -18.13
C MET A 218 -2.61 14.58 -18.57
N VAL A 219 -1.61 14.84 -17.71
CA VAL A 219 -0.48 15.74 -18.00
C VAL A 219 0.38 15.22 -19.15
N VAL A 220 0.74 13.94 -19.13
CA VAL A 220 1.56 13.33 -20.18
C VAL A 220 0.83 13.35 -21.52
N THR A 221 -0.46 12.99 -21.52
CA THR A 221 -1.28 12.98 -22.74
C THR A 221 -1.46 14.40 -23.28
N PHE A 222 -1.73 15.37 -22.42
CA PHE A 222 -1.82 16.79 -22.79
C PHE A 222 -0.50 17.29 -23.38
N ALA A 223 0.64 17.00 -22.73
CA ALA A 223 1.96 17.42 -23.18
C ALA A 223 2.31 16.84 -24.56
N LEU A 224 2.08 15.54 -24.78
CA LEU A 224 2.31 14.92 -26.09
C LEU A 224 1.40 15.54 -27.16
N ALA A 225 0.10 15.66 -26.87
CA ALA A 225 -0.86 16.20 -27.82
C ALA A 225 -0.57 17.67 -28.20
N THR A 226 -0.02 18.48 -27.29
CA THR A 226 0.21 19.92 -27.50
C THR A 226 1.64 20.28 -27.89
N LEU A 227 2.66 19.59 -27.38
CA LEU A 227 4.07 19.99 -27.52
C LEU A 227 4.88 19.18 -28.54
N GLU A 228 4.38 18.03 -29.03
CA GLU A 228 5.23 17.07 -29.74
C GLU A 228 5.71 17.52 -31.13
N ASN A 229 4.96 18.33 -31.89
CA ASN A 229 5.41 18.68 -33.26
C ASN A 229 5.60 20.16 -33.62
N VAL A 230 5.13 21.17 -32.85
CA VAL A 230 5.36 22.56 -33.27
C VAL A 230 5.42 23.53 -32.09
N PHE A 231 6.57 24.18 -31.88
CA PHE A 231 6.70 25.41 -31.09
C PHE A 231 6.25 26.62 -31.93
N GLY A 232 4.96 26.66 -32.30
CA GLY A 232 4.41 27.66 -33.20
C GLY A 232 2.92 27.45 -33.48
N PRO A 233 2.20 28.48 -33.95
CA PRO A 233 0.75 28.42 -34.14
C PRO A 233 0.39 27.44 -35.25
N VAL A 234 -0.11 26.25 -34.86
CA VAL A 234 -0.62 25.25 -35.79
C VAL A 234 -2.04 25.64 -36.18
N TYR A 235 -2.19 26.19 -37.38
CA TYR A 235 -3.49 26.53 -37.96
C TYR A 235 -4.20 25.33 -38.61
N ASP A 236 -3.56 24.15 -38.62
CA ASP A 236 -4.11 22.97 -39.28
C ASP A 236 -4.95 22.12 -38.31
N LEU A 237 -6.27 22.35 -38.33
CA LEU A 237 -7.25 21.58 -37.53
C LEU A 237 -7.19 20.08 -37.84
N VAL A 238 -6.65 19.70 -39.00
CA VAL A 238 -6.46 18.31 -39.42
C VAL A 238 -5.51 17.58 -38.47
N GLU A 239 -4.36 18.17 -38.15
CA GLU A 239 -3.36 17.52 -37.30
C GLU A 239 -3.89 17.30 -35.87
N ILE A 240 -4.62 18.27 -35.33
CA ILE A 240 -5.19 18.21 -33.98
C ILE A 240 -6.29 17.15 -33.91
N ARG A 241 -7.19 17.14 -34.89
CA ARG A 241 -8.25 16.14 -35.00
C ARG A 241 -7.65 14.74 -35.10
N ASP A 242 -6.64 14.58 -35.93
CA ASP A 242 -6.01 13.29 -36.20
C ASP A 242 -5.30 12.77 -34.94
N ARG A 243 -4.63 13.62 -34.16
CA ARG A 243 -4.08 13.22 -32.85
C ARG A 243 -5.16 12.82 -31.85
N ALA A 244 -6.24 13.59 -31.77
CA ALA A 244 -7.36 13.31 -30.86
C ALA A 244 -8.03 11.97 -31.21
N LEU A 245 -8.29 11.74 -32.50
CA LEU A 245 -8.83 10.47 -33.00
C LEU A 245 -7.85 9.33 -32.77
N GLY A 246 -6.56 9.54 -32.96
CA GLY A 246 -5.52 8.55 -32.66
C GLY A 246 -5.54 8.11 -31.20
N ILE A 247 -5.62 9.04 -30.24
CA ILE A 247 -5.71 8.73 -28.81
C ILE A 247 -6.99 7.96 -28.48
N ILE A 248 -8.13 8.37 -29.02
CA ILE A 248 -9.42 7.71 -28.80
C ILE A 248 -9.39 6.28 -29.36
N ILE A 249 -8.92 6.09 -30.60
CA ILE A 249 -8.84 4.79 -31.26
C ILE A 249 -7.87 3.87 -30.50
N GLY A 250 -6.67 4.34 -30.17
CA GLY A 250 -5.68 3.57 -29.41
C GLY A 250 -6.21 3.14 -28.04
N THR A 251 -6.95 4.03 -27.37
CA THR A 251 -7.64 3.75 -26.10
C THR A 251 -8.70 2.67 -26.26
N VAL A 252 -9.58 2.78 -27.26
CA VAL A 252 -10.67 1.82 -27.50
C VAL A 252 -10.12 0.45 -27.89
N VAL A 253 -9.17 0.40 -28.82
CA VAL A 253 -8.52 -0.84 -29.26
C VAL A 253 -7.83 -1.53 -28.09
N SER A 254 -7.07 -0.76 -27.29
CA SER A 254 -6.46 -1.27 -26.07
C SER A 254 -7.53 -1.81 -25.12
N ALA A 255 -8.61 -1.08 -24.83
CA ALA A 255 -9.66 -1.54 -23.93
C ALA A 255 -10.30 -2.86 -24.39
N VAL A 256 -10.59 -3.00 -25.68
CA VAL A 256 -11.14 -4.22 -26.28
C VAL A 256 -10.16 -5.38 -26.11
N ILE A 257 -8.90 -5.21 -26.52
CA ILE A 257 -7.87 -6.25 -26.37
C ILE A 257 -7.67 -6.60 -24.90
N TYR A 258 -7.60 -5.61 -24.01
CA TYR A 258 -7.51 -5.77 -22.56
C TYR A 258 -8.66 -6.55 -21.95
N THR A 259 -9.86 -6.40 -22.49
CA THR A 259 -11.06 -7.08 -22.01
C THR A 259 -11.19 -8.50 -22.55
N PHE A 260 -10.85 -8.75 -23.82
CA PHE A 260 -11.14 -10.01 -24.51
C PHE A 260 -9.97 -10.98 -24.63
N VAL A 261 -8.73 -10.50 -24.78
CA VAL A 261 -7.55 -11.33 -25.01
C VAL A 261 -6.88 -11.66 -23.67
N TRP A 262 -6.93 -12.91 -23.19
CA TRP A 262 -6.45 -13.29 -21.84
C TRP A 262 -6.88 -12.29 -20.77
N PRO A 263 -8.16 -12.26 -20.41
CA PRO A 263 -8.58 -11.41 -19.31
C PRO A 263 -7.85 -11.82 -18.03
N GLU A 264 -7.24 -10.83 -17.40
CA GLU A 264 -6.62 -10.99 -16.08
C GLU A 264 -7.74 -11.12 -15.06
N SER A 265 -7.88 -12.32 -14.50
CA SER A 265 -8.84 -12.54 -13.41
C SER A 265 -8.14 -12.39 -12.07
N GLU A 266 -8.59 -11.42 -11.28
CA GLU A 266 -8.21 -11.28 -9.87
C GLU A 266 -8.73 -12.47 -9.04
N ALA A 267 -9.74 -13.21 -9.53
CA ALA A 267 -10.24 -14.40 -8.86
C ALA A 267 -9.17 -15.50 -8.67
N ARG A 268 -8.19 -15.59 -9.59
CA ARG A 268 -7.09 -16.57 -9.48
C ARG A 268 -5.97 -16.12 -8.57
N THR A 269 -5.75 -14.82 -8.47
CA THR A 269 -4.67 -14.23 -7.68
C THR A 269 -5.10 -13.96 -6.23
N LEU A 270 -6.41 -13.84 -5.96
CA LEU A 270 -6.97 -13.66 -4.63
C LEU A 270 -6.59 -14.80 -3.65
N PRO A 271 -6.76 -16.10 -3.99
CA PRO A 271 -6.31 -17.19 -3.13
C PRO A 271 -4.80 -17.16 -2.83
N GLN A 272 -3.97 -16.77 -3.80
CA GLN A 272 -2.52 -16.68 -3.62
C GLN A 272 -2.14 -15.55 -2.66
N LYS A 273 -2.78 -14.38 -2.79
CA LYS A 273 -2.58 -13.26 -1.85
C LYS A 273 -3.09 -13.61 -0.44
N LEU A 274 -4.22 -14.31 -0.33
CA LEU A 274 -4.72 -14.81 0.94
C LEU A 274 -3.72 -15.78 1.59
N ALA A 275 -3.19 -16.73 0.82
CA ALA A 275 -2.17 -17.67 1.31
C ALA A 275 -0.91 -16.93 1.79
N GLY A 276 -0.44 -15.92 1.05
CA GLY A 276 0.68 -15.06 1.47
C GLY A 276 0.39 -14.30 2.77
N THR A 277 -0.84 -13.79 2.92
CA THR A 277 -1.30 -13.06 4.12
C THR A 277 -1.36 -13.99 5.33
N LEU A 278 -1.90 -15.19 5.18
CA LEU A 278 -1.87 -16.23 6.22
C LEU A 278 -0.43 -16.69 6.55
N GLY A 279 0.45 -16.72 5.54
CA GLY A 279 1.88 -16.92 5.73
C GLY A 279 2.50 -15.85 6.62
N MET A 280 2.18 -14.57 6.42
CA MET A 280 2.60 -13.48 7.30
C MET A 280 2.01 -13.62 8.72
N LEU A 281 0.74 -13.98 8.85
CA LEU A 281 0.12 -14.26 10.15
C LEU A 281 0.87 -15.37 10.91
N SER A 282 1.26 -16.45 10.22
CA SER A 282 2.10 -17.49 10.82
C SER A 282 3.47 -16.98 11.27
N LYS A 283 4.07 -16.04 10.55
CA LYS A 283 5.35 -15.42 10.91
C LYS A 283 5.19 -14.58 12.17
N VAL A 284 4.11 -13.79 12.29
CA VAL A 284 3.79 -13.01 13.49
C VAL A 284 3.68 -13.91 14.72
N MET A 285 2.96 -15.03 14.61
CA MET A 285 2.77 -15.97 15.72
C MET A 285 4.06 -16.70 16.13
N ARG A 286 5.07 -16.76 15.26
CA ARG A 286 6.37 -17.41 15.54
C ARG A 286 7.39 -16.49 16.20
N ILE A 287 7.13 -15.18 16.30
CA ILE A 287 8.10 -14.23 16.86
C ILE A 287 8.34 -14.58 18.33
N PRO A 288 9.60 -14.83 18.73
CA PRO A 288 9.91 -15.20 20.11
C PRO A 288 9.56 -14.05 21.06
N ARG A 289 8.93 -14.42 22.17
CA ARG A 289 8.35 -13.52 23.19
C ARG A 289 9.37 -12.78 24.06
N GLN A 290 10.66 -12.84 23.73
CA GLN A 290 11.69 -12.24 24.57
C GLN A 290 11.58 -10.72 24.61
N GLN A 291 11.80 -10.19 25.82
CA GLN A 291 11.55 -8.82 26.28
C GLN A 291 12.58 -7.81 25.73
N GLU A 292 12.98 -7.96 24.47
CA GLU A 292 13.80 -6.98 23.76
C GLU A 292 12.91 -6.00 23.00
N VAL A 293 13.17 -4.70 23.18
CA VAL A 293 12.48 -3.60 22.47
C VAL A 293 12.47 -3.82 20.94
N THR A 294 13.50 -4.49 20.41
CA THR A 294 13.63 -4.84 18.99
C THR A 294 12.60 -5.89 18.54
N ALA A 295 12.30 -6.89 19.37
CA ALA A 295 11.32 -7.93 19.06
C ALA A 295 9.90 -7.34 19.03
N LEU A 296 9.59 -6.44 19.96
CA LEU A 296 8.31 -5.72 20.01
C LEU A 296 8.11 -4.81 18.78
N ARG A 297 9.14 -4.07 18.36
CA ARG A 297 9.08 -3.26 17.12
C ARG A 297 8.85 -4.11 15.89
N THR A 298 9.53 -5.25 15.80
CA THR A 298 9.38 -6.20 14.68
C THR A 298 7.96 -6.79 14.66
N TYR A 299 7.42 -7.14 15.82
CA TYR A 299 6.03 -7.59 15.97
C TYR A 299 5.04 -6.55 15.45
N LEU A 300 5.14 -5.31 15.92
CA LEU A 300 4.25 -4.21 15.52
C LEU A 300 4.35 -3.93 14.02
N GLN A 301 5.56 -3.89 13.45
CA GLN A 301 5.76 -3.68 12.00
C GLN A 301 5.09 -4.75 11.15
N ILE A 302 5.31 -6.03 11.49
CA ILE A 302 4.73 -7.14 10.72
C ILE A 302 3.21 -7.16 10.91
N ARG A 303 2.71 -6.83 12.10
CA ARG A 303 1.27 -6.72 12.39
C ARG A 303 0.59 -5.62 11.59
N ILE A 304 1.21 -4.44 11.47
CA ILE A 304 0.70 -3.35 10.62
C ILE A 304 0.66 -3.81 9.16
N GLY A 305 1.73 -4.43 8.67
CA GLY A 305 1.78 -5.01 7.32
C GLY A 305 0.72 -6.08 7.09
N LEU A 306 0.42 -6.90 8.10
CA LEU A 306 -0.62 -7.92 8.06
C LEU A 306 -2.02 -7.31 7.97
N HIS A 307 -2.30 -6.26 8.73
CA HIS A 307 -3.55 -5.50 8.62
C HIS A 307 -3.72 -4.91 7.21
N ALA A 308 -2.67 -4.28 6.67
CA ALA A 308 -2.68 -3.73 5.32
C ALA A 308 -2.92 -4.83 4.26
N ALA A 309 -2.34 -6.01 4.43
CA ALA A 309 -2.54 -7.15 3.53
C ALA A 309 -3.97 -7.71 3.59
N PHE A 310 -4.59 -7.81 4.77
CA PHE A 310 -6.00 -8.18 4.89
C PHE A 310 -6.92 -7.16 4.20
N ASN A 311 -6.65 -5.86 4.37
CA ASN A 311 -7.41 -4.80 3.69
C ASN A 311 -7.26 -4.90 2.16
N ALA A 312 -6.05 -5.15 1.67
CA ALA A 312 -5.80 -5.33 0.24
C ALA A 312 -6.53 -6.57 -0.33
N CYS A 313 -6.65 -7.66 0.44
CA CYS A 313 -7.44 -8.84 0.06
C CYS A 313 -8.95 -8.52 0.04
N GLU A 314 -9.44 -7.71 0.98
CA GLU A 314 -10.84 -7.30 1.05
C GLU A 314 -11.23 -6.40 -0.14
N GLU A 315 -10.39 -5.43 -0.52
CA GLU A 315 -10.57 -4.65 -1.74
C GLU A 315 -10.55 -5.52 -3.01
N MET A 316 -9.72 -6.57 -3.01
CA MET A 316 -9.65 -7.51 -4.12
C MET A 316 -10.93 -8.35 -4.24
N CYS A 317 -11.54 -8.77 -3.14
CA CYS A 317 -12.87 -9.40 -3.14
C CYS A 317 -13.93 -8.48 -3.79
N GLN A 318 -13.90 -7.17 -3.49
CA GLN A 318 -14.82 -6.21 -4.11
C GLN A 318 -14.61 -6.08 -5.62
N ARG A 319 -13.36 -6.16 -6.10
CA ARG A 319 -13.06 -6.14 -7.55
C ARG A 319 -13.50 -7.43 -8.23
N VAL A 320 -13.26 -8.59 -7.61
CA VAL A 320 -13.75 -9.89 -8.10
C VAL A 320 -15.28 -9.91 -8.21
N ALA A 321 -16.00 -9.21 -7.31
CA ALA A 321 -17.46 -9.06 -7.40
C ALA A 321 -17.94 -8.39 -8.71
N LEU A 322 -17.09 -7.58 -9.34
CA LEU A 322 -17.38 -6.88 -10.58
C LEU A 322 -16.93 -7.67 -11.84
N GLU A 323 -16.22 -8.80 -11.67
CA GLU A 323 -15.77 -9.63 -12.79
C GLU A 323 -16.94 -10.38 -13.43
N ARG A 324 -17.42 -9.86 -14.55
CA ARG A 324 -18.58 -10.40 -15.29
C ARG A 324 -18.29 -11.71 -16.05
N GLN A 325 -17.03 -12.10 -16.14
CA GLN A 325 -16.56 -13.26 -16.92
C GLN A 325 -16.61 -14.58 -16.16
N LEU A 326 -16.63 -14.53 -14.81
CA LEU A 326 -16.87 -15.72 -14.01
C LEU A 326 -18.36 -16.02 -13.93
N ASP A 327 -18.66 -17.31 -13.85
CA ASP A 327 -19.99 -17.79 -13.53
C ASP A 327 -20.47 -17.18 -12.20
N SER A 328 -21.76 -16.86 -12.14
CA SER A 328 -22.30 -16.08 -11.03
C SER A 328 -22.23 -16.83 -9.70
N GLU A 329 -22.40 -18.14 -9.72
CA GLU A 329 -22.35 -18.98 -8.52
C GLU A 329 -20.90 -19.17 -8.04
N GLU A 330 -19.98 -19.49 -8.95
CA GLU A 330 -18.56 -19.64 -8.64
C GLU A 330 -17.96 -18.35 -8.06
N ARG A 331 -18.32 -17.19 -8.64
CA ARG A 331 -17.90 -15.87 -8.15
C ARG A 331 -18.40 -15.60 -6.74
N ALA A 332 -19.70 -15.83 -6.48
CA ALA A 332 -20.29 -15.61 -5.17
C ALA A 332 -19.63 -16.50 -4.11
N LEU A 333 -19.45 -17.78 -4.42
CA LEU A 333 -18.82 -18.76 -3.52
C LEU A 333 -17.35 -18.40 -3.20
N LEU A 334 -16.58 -17.96 -4.20
CA LEU A 334 -15.20 -17.54 -4.00
C LEU A 334 -15.11 -16.33 -3.08
N ILE A 335 -15.99 -15.34 -3.27
CA ILE A 335 -16.03 -14.13 -2.45
C ILE A 335 -16.41 -14.47 -1.01
N GLU A 336 -17.45 -15.29 -0.81
CA GLU A 336 -17.91 -15.71 0.51
C GLU A 336 -16.80 -16.45 1.28
N ARG A 337 -16.14 -17.41 0.64
CA ARG A 337 -15.01 -18.15 1.24
C ARG A 337 -13.85 -17.22 1.56
N SER A 338 -13.50 -16.32 0.65
CA SER A 338 -12.40 -15.37 0.84
C SER A 338 -12.67 -14.40 1.99
N GLN A 339 -13.89 -13.86 2.08
CA GLN A 339 -14.34 -13.01 3.19
C GLN A 339 -14.33 -13.78 4.52
N THR A 340 -14.73 -15.05 4.51
CA THR A 340 -14.67 -15.91 5.69
C THR A 340 -13.24 -16.10 6.18
N VAL A 341 -12.30 -16.38 5.27
CA VAL A 341 -10.86 -16.50 5.61
C VAL A 341 -10.30 -15.19 6.16
N ILE A 342 -10.64 -14.05 5.57
CA ILE A 342 -10.22 -12.73 6.05
C ILE A 342 -10.75 -12.48 7.47
N ARG A 343 -12.04 -12.76 7.72
CA ARG A 343 -12.67 -12.60 9.03
C ARG A 343 -11.99 -13.49 10.08
N GLN A 344 -11.85 -14.79 9.79
CA GLN A 344 -11.19 -15.73 10.70
C GLN A 344 -9.72 -15.35 10.96
N GLY A 345 -8.99 -14.90 9.92
CA GLY A 345 -7.61 -14.44 10.07
C GLY A 345 -7.48 -13.20 10.98
N ARG A 346 -8.41 -12.25 10.87
CA ARG A 346 -8.50 -11.10 11.77
C ARG A 346 -8.84 -11.53 13.20
N ASP A 347 -9.83 -12.39 13.36
CA ASP A 347 -10.25 -12.89 14.68
C ASP A 347 -9.10 -13.64 15.38
N LEU A 348 -8.35 -14.46 14.65
CA LEU A 348 -7.18 -15.17 15.16
C LEU A 348 -6.05 -14.21 15.56
N LEU A 349 -5.79 -13.16 14.77
CA LEU A 349 -4.82 -12.13 15.11
C LEU A 349 -5.21 -11.39 16.40
N HIS A 350 -6.48 -11.03 16.55
CA HIS A 350 -6.98 -10.37 17.75
C HIS A 350 -6.92 -11.27 18.99
N ALA A 351 -7.30 -12.55 18.86
CA ALA A 351 -7.17 -13.51 19.93
C ALA A 351 -5.70 -13.70 20.33
N TRP A 352 -4.80 -13.76 19.35
CA TRP A 352 -3.36 -13.82 19.60
C TRP A 352 -2.87 -12.57 20.35
N ASP A 353 -3.26 -11.36 19.94
CA ASP A 353 -2.94 -10.11 20.64
C ASP A 353 -3.41 -10.12 22.11
N ALA A 354 -4.62 -10.62 22.37
CA ALA A 354 -5.15 -10.74 23.73
C ALA A 354 -4.35 -11.73 24.58
N THR A 355 -3.93 -12.87 24.01
CA THR A 355 -3.06 -13.82 24.72
C THR A 355 -1.67 -13.24 24.98
N TRP A 356 -1.13 -12.48 24.03
CA TRP A 356 0.18 -11.85 24.13
C TRP A 356 0.20 -10.81 25.26
N THR A 357 -0.80 -9.93 25.29
CA THR A 357 -0.96 -8.88 26.31
C THR A 357 -1.24 -9.45 27.69
N SER A 358 -2.18 -10.41 27.81
CA SER A 358 -2.51 -11.07 29.09
C SER A 358 -1.29 -11.76 29.70
N ALA A 359 -0.51 -12.44 28.86
CA ALA A 359 0.63 -13.19 29.35
C ALA A 359 1.83 -12.26 29.66
N GLN A 360 1.97 -11.14 28.95
CA GLN A 360 2.91 -10.07 29.31
C GLN A 360 2.55 -9.39 30.65
N ALA A 361 1.27 -9.22 30.94
CA ALA A 361 0.81 -8.76 32.26
C ALA A 361 1.21 -9.74 33.37
N LEU A 362 1.13 -11.06 33.11
CA LEU A 362 1.56 -12.10 34.05
C LEU A 362 3.08 -12.07 34.29
N ASP A 363 3.90 -11.96 33.24
CA ASP A 363 5.36 -11.90 33.35
C ASP A 363 5.83 -10.67 34.16
N ASN A 364 5.15 -9.54 34.00
CA ASN A 364 5.45 -8.32 34.74
C ASN A 364 4.98 -8.35 36.20
N ALA A 365 3.97 -9.16 36.53
CA ALA A 365 3.48 -9.35 37.90
C ALA A 365 4.39 -10.27 38.72
N LEU A 366 5.26 -11.06 38.08
CA LEU A 366 6.24 -11.91 38.75
C LEU A 366 7.46 -11.09 39.20
N PRO A 367 7.82 -11.09 40.50
CA PRO A 367 9.01 -10.39 40.98
C PRO A 367 10.28 -10.89 40.26
N ALA A 368 11.18 -9.97 39.90
CA ALA A 368 12.40 -10.19 39.10
C ALA A 368 13.35 -11.32 39.61
N GLY A 369 13.10 -11.88 40.80
CA GLY A 369 13.86 -13.00 41.38
C GLY A 369 13.37 -14.41 41.02
N GLN A 370 12.13 -14.59 40.51
CA GLN A 370 11.56 -15.94 40.33
C GLN A 370 11.65 -16.50 38.89
N SER A 371 11.77 -15.65 37.86
CA SER A 371 11.88 -16.13 36.47
C SER A 371 13.19 -16.87 36.15
N ARG A 372 14.23 -16.75 37.00
CA ARG A 372 15.49 -17.49 36.81
C ARG A 372 15.48 -18.93 37.35
N SER A 373 14.54 -19.30 38.21
CA SER A 373 14.52 -20.65 38.81
C SER A 373 13.69 -21.66 38.01
N VAL A 374 12.72 -21.22 37.22
CA VAL A 374 11.80 -22.11 36.48
C VAL A 374 12.36 -22.59 35.13
N CYS A 375 13.35 -21.87 34.57
CA CYS A 375 14.04 -22.26 33.33
C CYS A 375 15.38 -23.01 33.56
N ARG A 376 15.56 -23.72 34.70
CA ARG A 376 16.61 -24.75 34.78
C ARG A 376 16.00 -26.10 34.43
N ARG A 377 16.41 -26.64 33.27
CA ARG A 377 16.14 -28.02 32.88
C ARG A 377 16.52 -28.96 34.04
N PRO A 378 15.66 -29.91 34.44
CA PRO A 378 16.07 -30.96 35.38
C PRO A 378 17.02 -31.90 34.63
N GLY A 379 18.34 -31.72 34.82
CA GLY A 379 19.33 -32.57 34.17
C GLY A 379 20.81 -32.20 34.38
N GLU A 380 21.15 -30.99 34.80
CA GLU A 380 22.56 -30.67 35.12
C GLU A 380 22.92 -31.12 36.54
N ILE A 381 23.41 -32.36 36.62
CA ILE A 381 24.09 -32.89 37.79
C ILE A 381 25.32 -32.02 38.07
N ARG A 382 25.26 -31.25 39.15
CA ARG A 382 26.38 -30.51 39.71
C ARG A 382 27.35 -31.50 40.38
N CYS A 383 28.41 -31.90 39.70
CA CYS A 383 29.56 -32.52 40.37
C CYS A 383 30.38 -31.43 41.08
N ARG A 384 30.24 -31.37 42.41
CA ARG A 384 31.13 -30.62 43.30
C ARG A 384 31.95 -31.63 44.11
N SER A 385 33.24 -31.70 43.82
CA SER A 385 34.30 -32.37 44.59
C SER A 385 35.60 -31.76 44.04
N GLY A 386 36.56 -31.21 44.77
CA GLY A 386 36.91 -31.23 46.18
C GLY A 386 38.43 -31.05 46.21
N ASN A 387 38.94 -30.06 46.96
CA ASN A 387 40.37 -29.76 47.14
C ASN A 387 41.23 -31.00 47.40
N ARG A 388 42.41 -31.12 46.74
CA ARG A 388 43.75 -31.13 47.40
C ARG A 388 44.93 -31.43 46.44
N THR A 389 45.99 -30.63 46.66
CA THR A 389 47.44 -30.94 46.61
C THR A 389 48.13 -31.26 45.27
N GLN A 390 48.98 -30.31 44.85
CA GLN A 390 50.28 -30.51 44.17
C GLN A 390 51.15 -31.61 44.84
N PRO A 391 52.22 -32.21 44.23
CA PRO A 391 53.25 -31.51 43.44
C PRO A 391 54.04 -32.28 42.32
N PHE A 392 54.90 -31.51 41.62
CA PHE A 392 56.24 -31.86 41.08
C PHE A 392 56.44 -32.61 39.73
N SER A 393 57.06 -31.88 38.78
CA SER A 393 58.26 -32.22 37.97
C SER A 393 58.30 -33.48 37.06
N SER A 394 58.46 -33.27 35.74
CA SER A 394 59.74 -33.51 35.02
C SER A 394 59.68 -33.24 33.50
N ASN A 395 60.67 -32.47 33.04
CA ASN A 395 61.46 -32.46 31.79
C ASN A 395 60.85 -32.54 30.37
N ASN A 396 61.15 -31.47 29.61
CA ASN A 396 61.85 -31.41 28.30
C ASN A 396 61.68 -32.55 27.29
N ALA A 397 61.10 -32.21 26.13
CA ALA A 397 61.80 -32.10 24.85
C ALA A 397 60.99 -31.23 23.88
#